data_AF-A0A0S8DB49-F1
#
_entry.id   AF-A0A0S8DB49-F1
#
_cell.length_a   1.000
_cell.length_b   1.000
_cell.length_c   1.000
_cell.angle_alpha   90.00
_cell.angle_beta   90.00
_cell.angle_gamma   90.00
#
_symmetry.space_group_name_H-M   'P 1'
#
loop_
_entity.id
_entity.type
_entity.pdbx_description
1 polymer ?
#
loop_
_entity_poly.entity_id
_entity_poly.type
_entity_poly.pdbx_seq_one_letter_code
_entity_poly.pdbx_strand_id
1 'polypeptide(L)'
;MSANTTRLSVEISKNEHKKLKVLADINGLTLKEFILAVLEPVLYPKKKPNKATLKAIEDTEKGIGLKTYKNIDEMWETLGLNE
;
A
#
# COMPACT_ATOMS: atom_id res chain seq x y z
N MET A 1 32.67 -7.43 6.89
CA MET A 1 31.89 -7.17 5.68
C MET A 1 31.33 -5.77 5.78
N SER A 2 31.78 -4.84 4.93
CA SER A 2 31.29 -3.45 4.94
C SER A 2 29.82 -3.47 4.53
N ALA A 3 28.90 -3.14 5.44
CA ALA A 3 27.51 -2.96 5.09
C ALA A 3 27.43 -1.74 4.16
N ASN A 4 27.05 -1.96 2.89
CA ASN A 4 26.94 -0.92 1.87
C ASN A 4 25.70 -0.05 2.14
N THR A 5 25.74 0.73 3.22
CA THR A 5 24.61 1.54 3.71
C THR A 5 24.95 3.02 3.62
N THR A 6 24.00 3.81 3.10
CA THR A 6 24.07 5.27 3.06
C THR A 6 23.11 5.88 4.09
N ARG A 7 23.47 7.04 4.66
CA ARG A 7 22.62 7.77 5.62
C ARG A 7 21.47 8.47 4.90
N LEU A 8 20.24 8.26 5.38
CA LEU A 8 19.05 9.03 4.99
C LEU A 8 18.77 10.09 6.07
N SER A 9 18.64 11.34 5.65
CA SER A 9 18.21 12.45 6.50
C SER A 9 16.91 13.02 5.95
N VAL A 10 15.90 13.19 6.80
CA VAL A 10 14.61 13.77 6.44
C VAL A 10 14.25 14.85 7.44
N GLU A 11 13.91 16.03 6.95
CA GLU A 11 13.37 17.11 7.77
C GLU A 11 11.86 16.96 7.89
N ILE A 12 11.37 16.89 9.13
CA ILE A 12 9.94 16.79 9.45
C ILE A 12 9.63 17.63 10.68
N SER A 13 8.36 18.02 10.85
CA SER A 13 7.96 18.74 12.05
C SER A 13 8.10 17.86 13.31
N LYS A 14 8.31 18.50 14.46
CA LYS A 14 8.38 17.78 15.75
C LYS A 14 7.12 16.95 16.02
N ASN A 15 5.97 17.41 15.57
CA ASN A 15 4.70 16.71 15.77
C ASN A 15 4.61 15.45 14.89
N GLU A 16 5.04 15.53 13.63
CA GLU A 16 5.08 14.37 12.73
C GLU A 16 6.10 13.34 13.20
N HIS A 17 7.28 13.77 13.67
CA HIS A 17 8.28 12.87 14.24
C HIS A 17 7.73 12.07 15.43
N LYS A 18 6.96 12.71 16.32
CA LYS A 18 6.31 12.02 17.44
C LYS A 18 5.28 11.01 16.96
N LYS A 19 4.40 11.39 16.02
CA LYS A 19 3.40 10.48 15.44
C LYS A 19 4.07 9.26 14.80
N LEU A 20 5.13 9.49 14.03
CA LEU A 20 5.88 8.42 13.39
C LEU A 20 6.50 7.46 14.40
N LYS A 21 7.08 7.99 15.49
CA LYS A 21 7.65 7.16 16.55
C LYS A 21 6.58 6.28 17.22
N VAL A 22 5.45 6.86 17.58
CA VAL A 22 4.33 6.11 18.18
C VAL A 22 3.83 5.01 17.25
N LEU A 23 3.71 5.28 15.95
CA LEU A 23 3.32 4.27 14.97
C LEU A 23 4.34 3.14 14.88
N ALA A 24 5.63 3.44 14.85
CA ALA A 24 6.68 2.42 14.84
C ALA A 24 6.61 1.53 16.10
N ASP A 25 6.47 2.14 17.28
CA ASP A 25 6.36 1.43 18.56
C ASP A 25 5.11 0.51 18.60
N ILE A 26 3.96 0.98 18.12
CA ILE A 26 2.72 0.18 18.03
C ILE A 26 2.93 -1.06 17.14
N ASN A 27 3.74 -0.94 16.09
CA ASN A 27 4.04 -2.05 15.18
C ASN A 27 5.22 -2.92 15.67
N GLY A 28 5.82 -2.62 16.82
CA GLY A 28 6.98 -3.35 17.33
C GLY A 28 8.23 -3.18 16.48
N LEU A 29 8.34 -2.09 15.71
CA LEU A 29 9.43 -1.81 14.78
C LEU A 29 10.25 -0.61 15.24
N THR A 30 11.54 -0.60 14.93
CA THR A 30 12.31 0.64 14.98
C THR A 30 11.85 1.63 13.92
N LEU A 31 12.09 2.92 14.12
CA LEU A 31 11.82 3.96 13.11
C LEU A 31 12.42 3.62 11.75
N LYS A 32 13.64 3.07 11.73
CA LYS A 32 14.32 2.63 10.50
C LYS A 32 13.53 1.53 9.79
N GLU A 33 13.16 0.48 10.50
CA GLU A 33 12.42 -0.66 9.94
C GLU A 33 11.04 -0.24 9.46
N PHE A 34 10.35 0.59 10.24
CA PHE A 34 9.05 1.13 9.87
C PHE A 34 9.12 1.93 8.56
N ILE A 35 10.07 2.86 8.45
CA ILE A 35 10.26 3.65 7.22
C ILE A 35 10.60 2.75 6.04
N LEU A 36 11.53 1.80 6.21
CA LEU A 36 11.94 0.90 5.12
C LEU A 36 10.80 -0.02 4.69
N ALA A 37 9.97 -0.52 5.61
CA ALA A 37 8.81 -1.35 5.29
C ALA A 37 7.76 -0.58 4.49
N VAL A 38 7.51 0.68 4.84
CA VAL A 38 6.58 1.54 4.09
C VAL A 38 7.12 1.86 2.69
N LEU A 39 8.44 2.06 2.56
CA LEU A 39 9.08 2.38 1.28
C LEU A 39 9.33 1.16 0.39
N GLU A 40 9.45 -0.05 0.94
CA GLU A 40 9.73 -1.28 0.21
C GLU A 40 8.83 -1.47 -1.03
N PRO A 41 7.48 -1.41 -0.96
CA PRO A 41 6.64 -1.61 -2.14
C PRO A 41 6.79 -0.51 -3.19
N VAL A 42 7.23 0.69 -2.79
CA VAL A 42 7.46 1.83 -3.70
C VAL A 42 8.80 1.69 -4.41
N LEU A 43 9.85 1.33 -3.67
CA LEU A 43 11.21 1.18 -4.20
C LEU A 43 11.40 -0.13 -4.97
N TYR A 44 10.73 -1.19 -4.53
CA TYR A 44 10.83 -2.55 -5.06
C TYR A 44 9.43 -3.12 -5.33
N PRO A 45 8.70 -2.56 -6.31
CA PRO A 45 7.39 -3.10 -6.68
C PRO A 45 7.57 -4.55 -7.13
N LYS A 46 7.05 -5.50 -6.36
CA LYS A 46 7.18 -6.95 -6.63
C LYS A 46 6.71 -7.32 -8.04
N LYS A 47 5.72 -6.58 -8.56
CA LYS A 47 5.21 -6.68 -9.94
C LYS A 47 4.70 -5.32 -10.39
N LYS A 48 5.05 -4.89 -11.60
CA LYS A 48 4.37 -3.77 -12.26
C LYS A 48 3.07 -4.29 -12.86
N PRO A 49 1.92 -3.63 -12.62
CA PRO A 49 0.68 -3.97 -13.30
C PRO A 49 0.90 -4.00 -14.82
N ASN A 50 0.38 -5.02 -15.50
CA ASN A 50 0.46 -5.09 -16.96
C ASN A 50 -0.50 -4.05 -17.59
N LYS A 51 -0.44 -3.87 -18.92
CA LYS A 51 -1.27 -2.88 -19.61
C LYS A 51 -2.77 -3.06 -19.35
N ALA A 52 -3.25 -4.30 -19.25
CA ALA A 52 -4.66 -4.57 -19.00
C ALA A 52 -5.07 -4.16 -17.58
N THR A 53 -4.24 -4.44 -16.57
CA THR A 53 -4.49 -4.03 -15.19
C THR A 53 -4.44 -2.51 -15.04
N LEU A 54 -3.47 -1.83 -15.66
CA LEU A 54 -3.40 -0.36 -15.64
C LEU A 54 -4.65 0.27 -16.24
N LYS A 55 -5.12 -0.26 -17.37
CA LYS A 55 -6.35 0.20 -18.00
C LYS A 55 -7.57 -0.02 -17.09
N ALA A 56 -7.67 -1.18 -16.45
CA ALA A 56 -8.79 -1.46 -15.53
C ALA A 56 -8.81 -0.51 -14.32
N ILE A 57 -7.64 -0.12 -13.80
CA ILE A 57 -7.53 0.90 -12.74
C ILE A 57 -8.00 2.27 -13.27
N GLU A 58 -7.51 2.69 -14.44
CA GLU A 58 -7.90 3.97 -15.04
C GLU A 58 -9.41 4.04 -15.35
N ASP A 59 -9.98 2.97 -15.90
CA ASP A 59 -11.41 2.85 -16.18
C ASP A 59 -12.21 2.93 -14.86
N THR A 60 -11.74 2.27 -13.80
CA THR A 60 -12.35 2.31 -12.45
C THR A 60 -12.34 3.72 -11.86
N GLU A 61 -11.21 4.44 -11.94
CA GLU A 61 -11.09 5.82 -11.46
C GLU A 61 -12.02 6.79 -12.21
N LYS A 62 -12.33 6.48 -13.47
CA LYS A 62 -13.30 7.20 -14.31
C LYS A 62 -14.76 6.73 -14.11
N GLY A 63 -14.99 5.77 -13.22
CA GLY A 63 -16.32 5.19 -12.99
C GLY A 63 -16.82 4.26 -14.10
N ILE A 64 -15.94 3.83 -14.99
CA ILE A 64 -16.26 2.96 -16.12
C ILE A 64 -16.15 1.49 -15.67
N GLY A 65 -17.17 0.69 -15.98
CA GLY A 65 -17.16 -0.75 -15.69
C GLY A 65 -17.41 -1.13 -14.23
N LEU A 66 -17.77 -0.16 -13.38
CA LEU A 66 -18.18 -0.42 -12.00
C LEU A 66 -19.57 -1.06 -11.95
N LYS A 67 -19.72 -2.11 -11.15
CA LYS A 67 -21.02 -2.68 -10.76
C LYS A 67 -21.20 -2.49 -9.26
N THR A 68 -22.38 -2.07 -8.87
CA THR A 68 -22.77 -1.96 -7.47
C THR A 68 -23.69 -3.13 -7.12
N TYR A 69 -23.58 -3.60 -5.87
CA TYR A 69 -24.42 -4.64 -5.31
C TYR A 69 -24.97 -4.14 -3.98
N LYS A 70 -26.13 -4.64 -3.57
CA LYS A 70 -26.81 -4.21 -2.34
C LYS A 70 -26.14 -4.79 -1.10
N ASN A 71 -25.57 -5.98 -1.21
CA ASN A 71 -24.89 -6.71 -0.13
C ASN A 71 -23.83 -7.67 -0.70
N ILE A 72 -23.12 -8.34 0.20
CA ILE A 72 -22.04 -9.26 -0.16
C ILE A 72 -22.57 -10.56 -0.80
N ASP A 73 -23.75 -11.03 -0.41
CA ASP A 73 -24.34 -12.27 -0.94
C ASP A 73 -24.67 -12.15 -2.43
N GLU A 74 -25.28 -11.03 -2.84
CA GLU A 74 -25.58 -10.69 -4.25
C GLU A 74 -24.30 -10.57 -5.08
N MET A 75 -23.24 -10.00 -4.49
CA MET A 75 -21.93 -9.91 -5.13
C MET A 75 -21.34 -11.30 -5.37
N TRP A 76 -21.38 -12.20 -4.39
CA TRP A 76 -20.85 -13.56 -4.52
C TRP A 76 -21.62 -14.40 -5.52
N GLU A 77 -22.96 -14.29 -5.54
CA GLU A 77 -23.81 -14.95 -6.54
C GLU A 77 -23.44 -14.47 -7.95
N THR A 78 -23.32 -13.15 -8.15
CA THR A 78 -22.96 -12.57 -9.45
C THR A 78 -21.55 -12.98 -9.90
N LEU A 79 -20.62 -13.17 -8.97
CA LEU A 79 -19.26 -13.63 -9.25
C LEU A 79 -19.17 -15.16 -9.41
N GLY A 80 -20.26 -15.90 -9.20
CA GLY A 80 -20.28 -17.37 -9.25
C GLY A 80 -19.47 -18.02 -8.15
N LEU A 81 -19.40 -17.39 -6.97
CA LEU A 81 -18.61 -17.84 -5.81
C LEU A 81 -19.45 -18.47 -4.70
N ASN A 82 -20.78 -18.57 -4.88
CA ASN A 82 -21.66 -19.32 -3.98
C ASN A 82 -21.76 -20.78 -4.49
N GLU A 83 -21.39 -21.75 -3.64
CA GLU A 83 -21.64 -23.19 -3.83
C GLU A 83 -23.11 -23.55 -3.57
#